data_AF-A0A497D740-F1
#
_entry.id   AF-A0A497D740-F1
#
_cell.length_a   1.000
_cell.length_b   1.000
_cell.length_c   1.000
_cell.angle_alpha   90.00
_cell.angle_beta   90.00
_cell.angle_gamma   90.00
#
_symmetry.space_group_name_H-M   'P 1'
#
loop_
_entity.id
_entity.type
_entity.pdbx_description
1 polymer ?
#
loop_
_entity_poly.entity_id
_entity_poly.type
_entity_poly.pdbx_seq_one_letter_code
_entity_poly.pdbx_strand_id
1 'polypeptide(L)'
;MYIIADQRIPGQAKEKLNGYGEVLWLEPQEVTYSAISAHPDIFFCLVNDHLVVAPNISEEMKIKLKRLEVVCLEGEQSVGNSYPDTAGYNSVVTSDYIICNTQLTDRRIKEQAESREIIHVNQGYTRCGLVPLPGNRFITSDKGIEKTLQQYDLEILFVEPTGILLPGFKHGFIGGTCGVWQDKLFFIGNLDYFPEGRKIKDFVQDMKIIELYDGPLFDGGSILFIS
;
A
#
# COMPACT_ATOMS: atom_id res chain seq x y z
N MET A 1 -14.30 -5.80 -9.95
CA MET A 1 -13.10 -5.15 -9.37
C MET A 1 -13.56 -4.17 -8.31
N TYR A 2 -13.10 -4.42 -7.10
CA TYR A 2 -13.31 -3.56 -5.94
C TYR A 2 -12.01 -2.83 -5.62
N ILE A 3 -12.11 -1.63 -5.06
CA ILE A 3 -10.95 -0.81 -4.69
C ILE A 3 -11.11 -0.40 -3.23
N ILE A 4 -10.08 -0.54 -2.40
CA ILE A 4 -10.05 0.03 -1.05
C ILE A 4 -9.08 1.20 -1.05
N ALA A 5 -9.55 2.36 -0.60
CA ALA A 5 -8.78 3.61 -0.55
C ALA A 5 -9.18 4.46 0.66
N ASP A 6 -8.25 5.28 1.16
CA ASP A 6 -8.52 6.23 2.25
C ASP A 6 -9.60 7.24 1.82
N GLN A 7 -10.64 7.40 2.63
CA GLN A 7 -11.74 8.35 2.39
C GLN A 7 -11.27 9.81 2.25
N ARG A 8 -10.12 10.14 2.85
CA ARG A 8 -9.59 11.50 3.01
C ARG A 8 -8.66 11.92 1.88
N ILE A 9 -8.42 11.07 0.87
CA ILE A 9 -7.70 11.49 -0.33
C ILE A 9 -8.43 12.67 -1.00
N PRO A 10 -7.73 13.50 -1.80
CA PRO A 10 -8.32 14.66 -2.45
C PRO A 10 -9.59 14.35 -3.25
N GLY A 11 -10.60 15.23 -3.20
CA GLY A 11 -11.91 14.98 -3.82
C GLY A 11 -11.86 14.63 -5.30
N GLN A 12 -11.02 15.33 -6.07
CA GLN A 12 -10.78 15.03 -7.50
C GLN A 12 -10.21 13.61 -7.70
N ALA A 13 -9.33 13.16 -6.80
CA ALA A 13 -8.79 11.81 -6.84
C ALA A 13 -9.89 10.77 -6.61
N LYS A 14 -10.84 11.06 -5.71
CA LYS A 14 -12.00 10.20 -5.47
C LYS A 14 -12.91 10.09 -6.68
N GLU A 15 -13.26 11.24 -7.28
CA GLU A 15 -14.08 11.30 -8.49
C GLU A 15 -13.47 10.47 -9.61
N LYS A 16 -12.16 10.62 -9.85
CA LYS A 16 -11.45 9.86 -10.87
C LYS A 16 -11.36 8.37 -10.55
N LEU A 17 -11.07 7.99 -9.29
CA LEU A 17 -10.93 6.60 -8.87
C LEU A 17 -12.26 5.82 -8.99
N ASN A 18 -13.39 6.47 -8.70
CA ASN A 18 -14.74 5.90 -8.90
C ASN A 18 -15.02 5.50 -10.36
N GLY A 19 -14.29 6.07 -11.33
CA GLY A 19 -14.40 5.69 -12.74
C GLY A 19 -13.74 4.35 -13.10
N TYR A 20 -12.98 3.74 -12.17
CA TYR A 20 -12.23 2.50 -12.43
C TYR A 20 -12.86 1.26 -11.78
N GLY A 21 -13.69 1.41 -10.75
CA GLY A 21 -14.34 0.30 -10.05
C GLY A 21 -15.19 0.78 -8.87
N GLU A 22 -15.83 -0.17 -8.17
CA GLU A 22 -16.55 0.16 -6.93
C GLU A 22 -15.54 0.38 -5.80
N VAL A 23 -15.52 1.60 -5.26
CA VAL A 23 -14.56 1.98 -4.21
C VAL A 23 -15.20 1.83 -2.82
N LEU A 24 -14.58 1.01 -1.99
CA LEU A 24 -14.80 0.96 -0.55
C LEU A 24 -13.91 1.99 0.11
N TRP A 25 -14.51 3.14 0.40
CA TRP A 25 -13.82 4.19 1.15
C TRP A 25 -13.63 3.76 2.60
N LEU A 26 -12.38 3.69 3.03
CA LEU A 26 -12.02 3.44 4.42
C LEU A 26 -12.14 4.76 5.20
N GLU A 27 -13.11 4.81 6.11
CA GLU A 27 -13.25 5.89 7.07
C GLU A 27 -12.17 5.78 8.17
N PRO A 28 -11.80 6.88 8.85
CA PRO A 28 -10.89 6.83 10.00
C PRO A 28 -11.32 5.84 11.07
N GLN A 29 -10.41 4.95 11.45
CA GLN A 29 -10.58 4.00 12.54
C GLN A 29 -10.07 4.62 13.86
N GLU A 30 -10.78 4.40 14.97
CA GLU A 30 -10.45 4.96 16.29
C GLU A 30 -9.33 4.20 17.03
N VAL A 31 -8.58 3.35 16.33
CA VAL A 31 -7.58 2.45 16.93
C VAL A 31 -6.13 2.89 16.69
N THR A 32 -5.88 3.83 15.76
CA THR A 32 -4.55 4.37 15.45
C THR A 32 -4.52 5.90 15.50
N TYR A 33 -3.32 6.49 15.39
CA TYR A 33 -3.17 7.93 15.31
C TYR A 33 -3.68 8.49 13.96
N SER A 34 -4.07 9.77 13.98
CA SER A 34 -4.86 10.39 12.92
C SER A 34 -4.27 10.27 11.53
N ALA A 35 -2.96 10.38 11.33
CA ALA A 35 -2.41 10.36 9.98
C ALA A 35 -2.70 9.05 9.23
N ILE A 36 -2.60 7.90 9.90
CA ILE A 36 -2.75 6.58 9.27
C ILE A 36 -4.09 5.90 9.56
N SER A 37 -5.01 6.59 10.24
CA SER A 37 -6.27 6.00 10.72
C SER A 37 -7.21 5.51 9.63
N ALA A 38 -7.02 5.97 8.39
CA ALA A 38 -7.79 5.50 7.24
C ALA A 38 -6.91 4.91 6.13
N HIS A 39 -5.65 4.58 6.42
CA HIS A 39 -4.74 3.96 5.46
C HIS A 39 -5.09 2.48 5.24
N PRO A 40 -5.48 2.05 4.03
CA PRO A 40 -5.81 0.64 3.77
C PRO A 40 -4.69 -0.33 4.14
N ASP A 41 -3.44 0.00 3.81
CA ASP A 41 -2.25 -0.85 4.06
C ASP A 41 -1.87 -1.01 5.55
N ILE A 42 -2.59 -0.35 6.46
CA ILE A 42 -2.46 -0.53 7.91
C ILE A 42 -3.42 -1.60 8.43
N PHE A 43 -4.57 -1.76 7.78
CA PHE A 43 -5.64 -2.67 8.23
C PHE A 43 -5.80 -3.91 7.35
N PHE A 44 -5.21 -3.88 6.15
CA PHE A 44 -5.40 -4.91 5.14
C PHE A 44 -4.08 -5.30 4.51
N CYS A 45 -3.94 -6.60 4.20
CA CYS A 45 -2.90 -7.11 3.32
C CYS A 45 -3.52 -8.04 2.28
N LEU A 46 -3.29 -7.77 1.00
CA LEU A 46 -3.76 -8.63 -0.07
C LEU A 46 -2.73 -9.73 -0.33
N VAL A 47 -3.17 -10.99 -0.24
CA VAL A 47 -2.35 -12.18 -0.51
C VAL A 47 -3.10 -13.05 -1.51
N ASN A 48 -2.64 -13.09 -2.76
CA ASN A 48 -3.42 -13.62 -3.88
C ASN A 48 -4.78 -12.89 -3.99
N ASP A 49 -5.89 -13.65 -4.08
CA ASP A 49 -7.26 -13.14 -4.07
C ASP A 49 -7.87 -13.11 -2.65
N HIS A 50 -7.05 -13.30 -1.60
CA HIS A 50 -7.49 -13.24 -0.20
C HIS A 50 -7.07 -11.92 0.45
N LEU A 51 -8.03 -11.24 1.05
CA LEU A 51 -7.76 -10.05 1.86
C LEU A 51 -7.58 -10.47 3.32
N VAL A 52 -6.38 -10.35 3.87
CA VAL A 52 -6.16 -10.49 5.30
C VAL A 52 -6.55 -9.19 5.98
N VAL A 53 -7.47 -9.26 6.95
CA VAL A 53 -8.14 -8.11 7.57
C VAL A 53 -7.85 -8.05 9.06
N ALA A 54 -7.54 -6.86 9.55
CA ALA A 54 -7.39 -6.59 10.98
C ALA A 54 -8.68 -6.94 11.77
N PRO A 55 -8.60 -7.73 12.87
CA PRO A 55 -9.77 -8.12 13.68
C PRO A 55 -10.57 -6.93 14.21
N ASN A 56 -9.89 -5.83 14.51
CA ASN A 56 -10.46 -4.61 15.07
C ASN A 56 -10.79 -3.53 14.03
N ILE A 57 -10.88 -3.88 12.74
CA ILE A 57 -11.49 -2.98 11.75
C ILE A 57 -12.98 -2.77 12.08
N SER A 58 -13.52 -1.61 11.76
CA SER A 58 -14.94 -1.28 11.95
C SER A 58 -15.88 -2.35 11.39
N GLU A 59 -16.95 -2.63 12.15
CA GLU A 59 -18.00 -3.58 11.73
C GLU A 59 -18.68 -3.15 10.43
N GLU A 60 -18.79 -1.84 10.18
CA GLU A 60 -19.30 -1.33 8.91
C GLU A 60 -18.46 -1.82 7.72
N MET A 61 -17.13 -1.78 7.85
CA MET A 61 -16.22 -2.26 6.81
C MET A 61 -16.32 -3.77 6.63
N LYS A 62 -16.43 -4.55 7.73
CA LYS A 62 -16.65 -6.00 7.65
C LYS A 62 -17.95 -6.33 6.91
N ILE A 63 -19.03 -5.59 7.17
CA ILE A 63 -20.32 -5.75 6.47
C ILE A 63 -20.18 -5.43 4.98
N LYS A 64 -19.48 -4.35 4.62
CA LYS A 64 -19.21 -3.99 3.22
C LYS A 64 -18.45 -5.10 2.50
N LEU A 65 -17.35 -5.59 3.08
CA LEU A 65 -16.54 -6.66 2.49
C LEU A 65 -17.35 -7.95 2.30
N LYS A 66 -18.12 -8.35 3.31
CA LYS A 66 -18.98 -9.54 3.25
C LYS A 66 -20.06 -9.43 2.15
N ARG A 67 -20.67 -8.26 1.98
CA ARG A 67 -21.68 -8.02 0.94
C ARG A 67 -21.12 -8.18 -0.47
N LEU A 68 -19.86 -7.85 -0.66
CA LEU A 68 -19.17 -7.89 -1.95
C LEU A 68 -18.55 -9.25 -2.25
N GLU A 69 -18.75 -10.24 -1.38
CA GLU A 69 -18.22 -11.60 -1.49
C GLU A 69 -16.69 -11.65 -1.60
N VAL A 70 -16.00 -10.63 -1.07
CA VAL A 70 -14.53 -10.62 -0.96
C VAL A 70 -14.11 -11.73 0.01
N VAL A 71 -13.16 -12.56 -0.40
CA VAL A 71 -12.65 -13.63 0.47
C VAL A 71 -11.73 -13.04 1.53
N CYS A 72 -12.31 -12.71 2.67
CA CYS A 72 -11.58 -12.16 3.81
C CYS A 72 -11.08 -13.26 4.75
N LEU A 73 -9.85 -13.13 5.19
CA LEU A 73 -9.26 -13.91 6.28
C LEU A 73 -9.00 -12.96 7.44
N GLU A 74 -9.51 -13.30 8.62
CA GLU A 74 -9.20 -12.50 9.81
C GLU A 74 -7.73 -12.75 10.21
N GLY A 75 -6.98 -11.66 10.41
CA GLY A 75 -5.64 -11.69 10.97
C GLY A 75 -5.66 -12.08 12.45
N GLU A 76 -4.49 -12.19 13.07
CA GLU A 76 -4.38 -12.61 14.48
C GLU A 76 -4.09 -11.45 15.41
N GLN A 77 -3.41 -10.42 14.91
CA GLN A 77 -3.04 -9.24 15.66
C GLN A 77 -4.02 -8.11 15.38
N SER A 78 -4.58 -7.53 16.44
CA SER A 78 -5.30 -6.26 16.32
C SER A 78 -4.30 -5.14 16.03
N VAL A 79 -4.70 -4.18 15.20
CA VAL A 79 -3.91 -2.98 14.95
C VAL A 79 -3.89 -2.12 16.22
N GLY A 80 -2.70 -1.82 16.73
CA GLY A 80 -2.52 -0.99 17.93
C GLY A 80 -2.40 0.51 17.63
N ASN A 81 -2.25 1.33 18.67
CA ASN A 81 -2.30 2.79 18.55
C ASN A 81 -0.96 3.45 18.18
N SER A 82 0.14 2.69 18.21
CA SER A 82 1.49 3.20 17.99
C SER A 82 2.38 2.11 17.42
N TYR A 83 3.51 2.52 16.84
CA TYR A 83 4.53 1.58 16.36
C TYR A 83 5.12 0.80 17.56
N PRO A 84 5.33 -0.52 17.45
CA PRO A 84 5.26 -1.34 16.22
C PRO A 84 3.89 -1.94 15.89
N ASP A 85 2.90 -1.81 16.76
CA ASP A 85 1.60 -2.51 16.65
C ASP A 85 0.72 -2.03 15.48
N THR A 86 1.10 -0.93 14.83
CA THR A 86 0.47 -0.39 13.61
C THR A 86 0.98 -1.03 12.32
N ALA A 87 2.05 -1.82 12.37
CA ALA A 87 2.77 -2.27 11.17
C ALA A 87 2.43 -3.71 10.72
N GLY A 88 1.64 -4.46 11.49
CA GLY A 88 1.46 -5.91 11.30
C GLY A 88 0.91 -6.35 9.93
N TYR A 89 0.17 -5.48 9.24
CA TYR A 89 -0.43 -5.75 7.93
C TYR A 89 0.37 -5.15 6.76
N ASN A 90 1.42 -4.37 7.04
CA ASN A 90 2.07 -3.51 6.06
C ASN A 90 3.16 -4.25 5.28
N SER A 91 2.80 -5.36 4.64
CA SER A 91 3.70 -6.25 3.89
C SER A 91 3.50 -6.13 2.38
N VAL A 92 4.57 -6.39 1.62
CA VAL A 92 4.49 -6.52 0.16
C VAL A 92 4.48 -8.00 -0.20
N VAL A 93 3.46 -8.42 -0.94
CA VAL A 93 3.34 -9.78 -1.46
C VAL A 93 3.28 -9.73 -2.98
N THR A 94 4.15 -10.50 -3.64
CA THR A 94 4.18 -10.65 -5.12
C THR A 94 3.81 -12.09 -5.50
N SER A 95 4.07 -12.51 -6.74
CA SER A 95 4.00 -13.92 -7.12
C SER A 95 5.05 -14.77 -6.40
N ASP A 96 6.24 -14.21 -6.21
CA ASP A 96 7.44 -14.97 -5.84
C ASP A 96 7.90 -14.67 -4.40
N TYR A 97 7.57 -13.48 -3.87
CA TYR A 97 8.11 -12.99 -2.61
C TYR A 97 7.03 -12.53 -1.64
N ILE A 98 7.33 -12.69 -0.35
CA ILE A 98 6.79 -11.84 0.72
C ILE A 98 7.94 -11.01 1.29
N ILE A 99 7.85 -9.70 1.11
CA ILE A 99 8.83 -8.74 1.58
C ILE A 99 8.22 -8.04 2.79
N CYS A 100 8.78 -8.29 3.97
CA CYS A 100 8.17 -7.82 5.20
C CYS A 100 9.14 -7.78 6.39
N ASN A 101 8.78 -7.08 7.45
CA ASN A 101 9.41 -7.29 8.74
C ASN A 101 8.83 -8.55 9.39
N THR A 102 9.60 -9.65 9.35
CA THR A 102 9.17 -10.98 9.80
C THR A 102 8.79 -11.06 11.29
N GLN A 103 9.29 -10.12 12.11
CA GLN A 103 8.98 -10.02 13.54
C GLN A 103 7.63 -9.33 13.79
N LEU A 104 7.24 -8.42 12.90
CA LEU A 104 6.02 -7.60 13.06
C LEU A 104 4.84 -8.15 12.25
N THR A 105 5.12 -8.75 11.09
CA THR A 105 4.07 -9.18 10.15
C THR A 105 3.15 -10.22 10.78
N ASP A 106 1.85 -10.00 10.61
CA ASP A 106 0.81 -10.89 11.09
C ASP A 106 1.03 -12.33 10.58
N ARG A 107 0.81 -13.31 11.46
CA ARG A 107 1.07 -14.71 11.16
C ARG A 107 0.20 -15.20 10.00
N ARG A 108 -1.05 -14.75 9.90
CA ARG A 108 -1.98 -15.15 8.83
C ARG A 108 -1.45 -14.77 7.45
N ILE A 109 -0.80 -13.61 7.34
CA ILE A 109 -0.19 -13.14 6.08
C ILE A 109 0.95 -14.09 5.68
N LYS A 110 1.83 -14.45 6.62
CA LYS A 110 2.96 -15.37 6.36
C LYS A 110 2.47 -16.77 5.96
N GLU A 111 1.42 -17.27 6.58
CA GLU A 111 0.81 -18.57 6.24
C GLU A 111 0.19 -18.57 4.85
N GLN A 112 -0.54 -17.50 4.49
CA GLN A 112 -1.11 -17.38 3.14
C GLN A 112 -0.05 -17.18 2.06
N ALA A 113 1.13 -16.69 2.44
CA ALA A 113 2.26 -16.49 1.56
C ALA A 113 3.29 -17.63 1.61
N GLU A 114 2.99 -18.78 2.23
CA GLU A 114 3.98 -19.83 2.54
C GLU A 114 4.74 -20.40 1.32
N SER A 115 4.15 -20.34 0.13
CA SER A 115 4.76 -20.80 -1.12
C SER A 115 5.79 -19.83 -1.71
N ARG A 116 5.96 -18.66 -1.10
CA ARG A 116 6.85 -17.58 -1.57
C ARG A 116 8.13 -17.52 -0.75
N GLU A 117 9.16 -16.97 -1.37
CA GLU A 117 10.39 -16.67 -0.67
C GLU A 117 10.20 -15.47 0.28
N ILE A 118 10.63 -15.62 1.53
CA ILE A 118 10.53 -14.56 2.53
C ILE A 118 11.78 -13.69 2.45
N ILE A 119 11.60 -12.40 2.14
CA ILE A 119 12.64 -11.38 2.21
C ILE A 119 12.40 -10.51 3.45
N HIS A 120 13.28 -10.64 4.43
CA HIS A 120 13.20 -9.82 5.64
C HIS A 120 13.72 -8.40 5.40
N VAL A 121 12.92 -7.40 5.77
CA VAL A 121 13.35 -5.99 5.87
C VAL A 121 13.09 -5.45 7.28
N ASN A 122 13.96 -4.55 7.75
CA ASN A 122 13.81 -3.95 9.08
C ASN A 122 12.64 -2.94 9.16
N GLN A 123 12.29 -2.30 8.04
CA GLN A 123 11.23 -1.31 7.96
C GLN A 123 9.87 -1.98 8.19
N GLY A 124 9.19 -1.62 9.29
CA GLY A 124 7.88 -2.17 9.62
C GLY A 124 6.78 -1.70 8.67
N TYR A 125 6.83 -0.45 8.22
CA TYR A 125 5.92 0.06 7.19
C TYR A 125 6.41 -0.30 5.78
N THR A 126 6.59 -1.60 5.52
CA THR A 126 7.17 -2.09 4.26
C THR A 126 6.32 -1.68 3.07
N ARG A 127 5.00 -1.93 3.09
CA ARG A 127 4.08 -1.59 1.99
C ARG A 127 3.98 -0.09 1.74
N CYS A 128 3.95 0.72 2.79
CA CYS A 128 3.99 2.17 2.63
C CYS A 128 5.29 2.60 1.93
N GLY A 129 6.43 2.01 2.29
CA GLY A 129 7.74 2.37 1.73
C GLY A 129 8.07 1.74 0.37
N LEU A 130 7.36 0.70 -0.06
CA LEU A 130 7.72 -0.16 -1.20
C LEU A 130 6.54 -0.41 -2.14
N VAL A 131 6.71 -0.02 -3.41
CA VAL A 131 5.78 -0.29 -4.51
C VAL A 131 6.24 -1.54 -5.26
N PRO A 132 5.50 -2.66 -5.22
CA PRO A 132 5.74 -3.76 -6.15
C PRO A 132 5.15 -3.44 -7.52
N LEU A 133 5.92 -3.73 -8.57
CA LEU A 133 5.51 -3.62 -9.96
C LEU A 133 5.56 -5.00 -10.65
N PRO A 134 4.90 -5.18 -11.81
CA PRO A 134 5.00 -6.42 -12.58
C PRO A 134 6.46 -6.75 -12.94
N GLY A 135 6.79 -8.04 -12.88
CA GLY A 135 8.13 -8.56 -13.20
C GLY A 135 9.16 -8.44 -12.07
N ASN A 136 8.72 -8.42 -10.80
CA ASN A 136 9.59 -8.27 -9.63
C ASN A 136 10.48 -7.02 -9.69
N ARG A 137 9.90 -5.93 -10.17
CA ARG A 137 10.49 -4.59 -10.12
C ARG A 137 9.88 -3.82 -8.98
N PHE A 138 10.63 -2.89 -8.40
CA PHE A 138 10.20 -2.18 -7.21
C PHE A 138 10.56 -0.70 -7.24
N ILE A 139 9.74 0.12 -6.59
CA ILE A 139 10.09 1.52 -6.26
C ILE A 139 10.07 1.64 -4.74
N THR A 140 11.09 2.24 -4.16
CA THR A 140 11.17 2.44 -2.70
C THR A 140 11.59 3.85 -2.34
N SER A 141 11.15 4.31 -1.17
CA SER A 141 11.70 5.51 -0.52
C SER A 141 12.53 5.18 0.72
N ASP A 142 12.84 3.91 0.94
CA ASP A 142 13.62 3.41 2.08
C ASP A 142 14.94 2.78 1.60
N LYS A 143 16.07 3.34 2.05
CA LYS A 143 17.42 2.87 1.71
C LYS A 143 17.75 1.49 2.29
N GLY A 144 17.14 1.11 3.40
CA GLY A 144 17.29 -0.23 3.98
C GLY A 144 16.62 -1.26 3.07
N ILE A 145 15.39 -0.99 2.63
CA ILE A 145 14.69 -1.84 1.66
C ILE A 145 15.45 -1.92 0.33
N GLU A 146 15.92 -0.78 -0.22
CA GLU A 146 16.72 -0.75 -1.44
C GLU A 146 17.92 -1.71 -1.35
N LYS A 147 18.71 -1.56 -0.28
CA LYS A 147 19.90 -2.37 -0.05
C LYS A 147 19.57 -3.85 0.10
N THR A 148 18.51 -4.20 0.82
CA THR A 148 18.09 -5.60 0.98
C THR A 148 17.72 -6.19 -0.38
N LEU A 149 16.85 -5.54 -1.16
CA LEU A 149 16.36 -6.11 -2.42
C LEU A 149 17.45 -6.20 -3.49
N GLN A 150 18.44 -5.30 -3.48
CA GLN A 150 19.64 -5.43 -4.33
C GLN A 150 20.46 -6.69 -4.05
N GLN A 151 20.43 -7.22 -2.81
CA GLN A 151 21.13 -8.48 -2.48
C GLN A 151 20.46 -9.72 -3.07
N TYR A 152 19.20 -9.59 -3.48
CA TYR A 152 18.42 -10.62 -4.17
C TYR A 152 18.41 -10.42 -5.69
N ASP A 153 19.27 -9.54 -6.22
CA ASP A 153 19.35 -9.18 -7.65
C ASP A 153 18.02 -8.66 -8.23
N LEU A 154 17.17 -8.05 -7.38
CA LEU A 154 15.89 -7.48 -7.78
C LEU A 154 16.07 -6.07 -8.35
N GLU A 155 15.35 -5.77 -9.42
CA GLU A 155 15.35 -4.45 -10.03
C GLU A 155 14.58 -3.46 -9.14
N ILE A 156 15.28 -2.43 -8.66
CA ILE A 156 14.72 -1.47 -7.72
C ILE A 156 15.15 -0.04 -8.02
N LEU A 157 14.17 0.86 -7.97
CA LEU A 157 14.37 2.29 -8.05
C LEU A 157 14.16 2.92 -6.67
N PHE A 158 15.19 3.56 -6.13
CA PHE A 158 15.01 4.46 -4.99
C PHE A 158 14.58 5.86 -5.44
N VAL A 159 13.66 6.47 -4.70
CA VAL A 159 13.29 7.89 -4.82
C VAL A 159 13.26 8.58 -3.46
N GLU A 160 13.70 9.83 -3.37
CA GLU A 160 13.57 10.60 -2.13
C GLU A 160 12.09 10.92 -1.85
N PRO A 161 11.58 10.72 -0.61
CA PRO A 161 10.17 10.96 -0.30
C PRO A 161 9.79 12.45 -0.21
N THR A 162 10.74 13.35 -0.42
CA THR A 162 10.53 14.80 -0.30
C THR A 162 9.47 15.28 -1.28
N GLY A 163 8.45 15.98 -0.78
CA GLY A 163 7.33 16.49 -1.58
C GLY A 163 6.06 15.62 -1.52
N ILE A 164 6.14 14.41 -0.93
CA ILE A 164 4.96 13.59 -0.66
C ILE A 164 4.24 14.14 0.58
N LEU A 165 2.96 14.49 0.43
CA LEU A 165 2.13 15.02 1.51
C LEU A 165 1.62 13.89 2.41
N LEU A 166 1.86 14.04 3.71
CA LEU A 166 1.20 13.28 4.77
C LEU A 166 0.91 14.26 5.92
N PRO A 167 -0.36 14.65 6.16
CA PRO A 167 -0.68 15.61 7.21
C PRO A 167 -0.16 15.18 8.59
N GLY A 168 0.55 16.09 9.27
CA GLY A 168 1.17 15.84 10.58
C GLY A 168 2.61 15.31 10.52
N PHE A 169 3.16 15.06 9.33
CA PHE A 169 4.52 14.55 9.13
C PHE A 169 5.30 15.41 8.14
N LYS A 170 6.64 15.26 8.14
CA LYS A 170 7.53 15.99 7.22
C LYS A 170 7.31 15.56 5.76
N HIS A 171 7.06 14.28 5.55
CA HIS A 171 6.73 13.68 4.27
C HIS A 171 6.01 12.35 4.50
N GLY A 172 5.27 11.88 3.50
CA GLY A 172 4.74 10.52 3.44
C GLY A 172 5.71 9.51 2.82
N PHE A 173 5.17 8.37 2.39
CA PHE A 173 5.89 7.31 1.70
C PHE A 173 5.39 7.07 0.27
N ILE A 174 6.26 6.60 -0.62
CA ILE A 174 5.92 6.41 -2.05
C ILE A 174 4.85 5.33 -2.29
N GLY A 175 4.93 4.19 -1.59
CA GLY A 175 3.92 3.12 -1.64
C GLY A 175 2.55 3.57 -1.13
N GLY A 176 2.55 4.43 -0.11
CA GLY A 176 1.34 5.06 0.41
C GLY A 176 0.59 5.94 -0.60
N THR A 177 1.27 6.42 -1.64
CA THR A 177 0.67 7.30 -2.66
C THR A 177 0.03 6.56 -3.83
N CYS A 178 0.16 5.24 -3.93
CA CYS A 178 -0.11 4.55 -5.18
C CYS A 178 -0.74 3.16 -5.03
N GLY A 179 -1.16 2.62 -6.17
CA GLY A 179 -1.56 1.22 -6.29
C GLY A 179 -1.38 0.74 -7.72
N VAL A 180 -1.23 -0.57 -7.88
CA VAL A 180 -0.99 -1.21 -9.17
C VAL A 180 -2.15 -2.13 -9.49
N TRP A 181 -2.67 -2.02 -10.71
CA TRP A 181 -3.65 -2.94 -11.25
C TRP A 181 -3.33 -3.26 -12.70
N GLN A 182 -3.00 -4.53 -12.98
CA GLN A 182 -2.55 -4.98 -14.30
C GLN A 182 -1.33 -4.14 -14.77
N ASP A 183 -1.45 -3.49 -15.93
CA ASP A 183 -0.47 -2.61 -16.54
C ASP A 183 -0.56 -1.15 -16.07
N LYS A 184 -1.44 -0.83 -15.10
CA LYS A 184 -1.70 0.54 -14.65
C LYS A 184 -1.09 0.79 -13.28
N LEU A 185 -0.34 1.89 -13.18
CA LEU A 185 0.18 2.43 -11.92
C LEU A 185 -0.58 3.72 -11.59
N PHE A 186 -1.38 3.67 -10.54
CA PHE A 186 -2.19 4.79 -10.06
C PHE A 186 -1.42 5.59 -9.02
N PHE A 187 -1.39 6.91 -9.15
CA PHE A 187 -0.87 7.82 -8.13
C PHE A 187 -1.98 8.72 -7.61
N ILE A 188 -2.07 8.89 -6.30
CA ILE A 188 -2.86 9.92 -5.64
C ILE A 188 -2.11 11.24 -5.77
N GLY A 189 -2.16 11.83 -6.96
CA GLY A 189 -1.45 13.04 -7.33
C GLY A 189 -0.91 12.98 -8.74
N ASN A 190 -0.10 13.97 -9.09
CA ASN A 190 0.55 14.13 -10.38
C ASN A 190 2.07 14.14 -10.17
N LEU A 191 2.79 13.30 -10.93
CA LEU A 191 4.24 13.16 -10.82
C LEU A 191 4.98 14.43 -11.25
N ASP A 192 4.36 15.34 -12.01
CA ASP A 192 4.96 16.65 -12.34
C ASP A 192 5.13 17.55 -11.11
N TYR A 193 4.42 17.26 -10.02
CA TYR A 193 4.56 17.93 -8.72
C TYR A 193 5.50 17.19 -7.76
N PHE A 194 6.07 16.06 -8.18
CA PHE A 194 7.03 15.30 -7.40
C PHE A 194 8.46 15.54 -7.94
N PRO A 195 9.43 15.95 -7.10
CA PRO A 195 10.79 16.29 -7.56
C PRO A 195 11.46 15.17 -8.39
N GLU A 196 11.21 13.91 -8.06
CA GLU A 196 11.74 12.75 -8.78
C GLU A 196 10.71 12.09 -9.72
N GLY A 197 9.63 12.79 -10.07
CA GLY A 197 8.55 12.24 -10.90
C GLY A 197 9.02 11.76 -12.27
N ARG A 198 9.94 12.48 -12.92
CA ARG A 198 10.52 12.06 -14.20
C ARG A 198 11.28 10.73 -14.08
N LYS A 199 11.99 10.52 -12.97
CA LYS A 199 12.74 9.29 -12.71
C LYS A 199 11.81 8.08 -12.60
N ILE A 200 10.65 8.27 -11.97
CA ILE A 200 9.59 7.25 -11.93
C ILE A 200 9.04 7.00 -13.34
N LYS A 201 8.66 8.06 -14.09
CA LYS A 201 8.14 7.95 -15.46
C LYS A 201 9.10 7.17 -16.38
N ASP A 202 10.40 7.42 -16.25
CA ASP A 202 11.44 6.74 -17.03
C ASP A 202 11.63 5.26 -16.63
N PHE A 203 11.40 4.91 -15.36
CA PHE A 203 11.52 3.54 -14.86
C PHE A 203 10.33 2.64 -15.21
N VAL A 204 9.13 3.22 -15.33
CA VAL A 204 7.89 2.47 -15.63
C VAL A 204 7.33 2.76 -17.03
N GLN A 205 8.20 2.97 -18.02
CA GLN A 205 7.81 3.33 -19.39
C GLN A 205 6.88 2.31 -20.07
N ASP A 206 6.90 1.05 -19.61
CA ASP A 206 6.05 -0.02 -20.08
C ASP A 206 4.65 -0.05 -19.41
N MET A 207 4.42 0.80 -18.40
CA MET A 207 3.16 0.88 -17.67
C MET A 207 2.36 2.14 -18.02
N LYS A 208 1.05 2.05 -17.89
CA LYS A 208 0.15 3.21 -18.00
C LYS A 208 0.05 3.92 -16.64
N ILE A 209 0.62 5.11 -16.57
CA ILE A 209 0.50 5.97 -15.37
C ILE A 209 -0.89 6.63 -15.34
N ILE A 210 -1.56 6.54 -14.20
CA ILE A 210 -2.85 7.19 -13.92
C ILE A 210 -2.69 8.14 -12.74
N GLU A 211 -2.61 9.44 -13.01
CA GLU A 211 -2.52 10.49 -12.00
C GLU A 211 -3.95 10.90 -11.58
N LEU A 212 -4.32 10.66 -10.32
CA LEU A 212 -5.71 10.76 -9.89
C LEU A 212 -6.18 12.21 -9.73
N TYR A 213 -5.28 13.16 -9.50
CA TYR A 213 -5.60 14.59 -9.47
C TYR A 213 -4.38 15.44 -9.79
N ASP A 214 -4.61 16.71 -10.09
CA ASP A 214 -3.56 17.66 -10.45
C ASP A 214 -3.00 18.36 -9.21
N GLY A 215 -1.99 17.75 -8.60
CA GLY A 215 -1.35 18.25 -7.40
C GLY A 215 -0.28 17.32 -6.85
N PRO A 216 0.31 17.64 -5.69
CA PRO A 216 1.41 16.85 -5.11
C PRO A 216 0.98 15.41 -4.79
N LEU A 217 1.93 14.49 -4.72
CA LEU A 217 1.62 13.13 -4.26
C LEU A 217 1.10 13.18 -2.82
N PHE A 218 0.01 12.48 -2.56
CA PHE A 218 -0.63 12.38 -1.26
C PHE A 218 -0.55 10.94 -0.76
N ASP A 219 0.04 10.73 0.41
CA ASP A 219 0.08 9.43 1.06
C ASP A 219 -1.27 9.15 1.72
N GLY A 220 -2.01 8.19 1.16
CA GLY A 220 -3.29 7.72 1.64
C GLY A 220 -3.28 6.24 1.99
N GLY A 221 -2.11 5.65 2.30
CA GLY A 221 -2.02 4.26 2.73
C GLY A 221 -2.26 3.20 1.67
N SER A 222 -1.72 3.44 0.47
CA SER A 222 -1.89 2.59 -0.72
C SER A 222 -3.32 2.58 -1.28
N ILE A 223 -3.41 2.30 -2.59
CA ILE A 223 -4.68 1.92 -3.23
C ILE A 223 -4.65 0.41 -3.44
N LEU A 224 -5.60 -0.30 -2.82
CA LEU A 224 -5.70 -1.75 -2.92
C LEU A 224 -6.75 -2.12 -3.95
N PHE A 225 -6.37 -2.91 -4.93
CA PHE A 225 -7.26 -3.45 -5.96
C PHE A 225 -7.56 -4.91 -5.65
N ILE A 226 -8.84 -5.26 -5.60
CA ILE A 226 -9.33 -6.60 -5.26
C ILE A 226 -10.11 -7.14 -6.46
N SER A 227 -9.68 -8.31 -6.95
CA SER A 227 -10.28 -9.06 -8.06
C SER A 227 -11.67 -9.55 -7.72
#